data_AF-B7P9Q0-F1
#
_entry.id   AF-B7P9Q0-F1
#
_cell.length_a   1.000
_cell.length_b   1.000
_cell.length_c   1.000
_cell.angle_alpha   90.00
_cell.angle_beta   90.00
_cell.angle_gamma   90.00
#
_symmetry.space_group_name_H-M   'P 1'
#
loop_
_entity.id
_entity.type
_entity.pdbx_description
1 polymer ?
#
loop_
_entity_poly.entity_id
_entity_poly.type
_entity_poly.pdbx_seq_one_letter_code
_entity_poly.pdbx_strand_id
1 'polypeptide(L)'
;MASVRNSCPFSSKMCEETLEQKNDEGRCISKNEARRVHRYEKIIAGRRAKRKEKKRNRKARLAESKLFNGSRENAHSDVVRLSKRLEKEAIQKRLLEARGTTPRVCIDLGLTDLMNDKELNKLSSQLRRLYGSNRHSSKPLHLYFTNFAPSCRLYRMCVMKNEGFRNYMVSWKTS
;
A
#
# COMPACT_ATOMS: atom_id res chain seq x y z
N MET A 1 59.94 -42.89 23.85
CA MET A 1 59.37 -41.93 24.82
C MET A 1 59.21 -40.59 24.11
N ALA A 2 57.99 -40.23 23.70
CA ALA A 2 57.71 -38.98 22.99
C ALA A 2 57.01 -38.01 23.95
N SER A 3 57.58 -36.81 24.11
CA SER A 3 57.19 -35.80 25.09
C SER A 3 56.12 -34.85 24.55
N VAL A 4 55.00 -34.85 25.26
CA VAL A 4 54.02 -33.79 25.55
C VAL A 4 53.52 -32.88 24.42
N ARG A 5 52.24 -33.12 24.11
CA ARG A 5 51.32 -32.26 23.34
C ARG A 5 51.03 -31.00 24.14
N ASN A 6 51.20 -29.82 23.54
CA ASN A 6 50.66 -28.57 24.09
C ASN A 6 49.14 -28.54 23.91
N SER A 7 48.43 -28.89 24.97
CA SER A 7 46.99 -28.67 25.13
C SER A 7 46.72 -27.20 25.45
N CYS A 8 45.99 -26.51 24.57
CA CYS A 8 45.48 -25.17 24.81
C CYS A 8 44.43 -25.22 25.95
N PRO A 9 44.59 -24.43 27.03
CA PRO A 9 43.67 -24.44 28.17
C PRO A 9 42.63 -23.33 27.98
N PHE A 10 41.52 -23.63 27.31
CA PHE A 10 40.31 -22.83 27.52
C PHE A 10 39.07 -23.68 27.28
N SER A 11 38.85 -24.58 28.23
CA SER A 11 37.56 -25.23 28.42
C SER A 11 36.62 -24.27 29.15
N SER A 12 35.39 -24.23 28.66
CA SER A 12 34.17 -24.00 29.42
C SER A 12 33.66 -22.56 29.57
N LYS A 13 32.48 -22.37 28.99
CA LYS A 13 31.42 -21.39 29.33
C LYS A 13 31.71 -19.94 28.93
N MET A 14 31.06 -19.52 27.84
CA MET A 14 29.79 -18.78 27.89
C MET A 14 29.24 -18.77 26.46
N CYS A 15 28.23 -19.59 26.18
CA CYS A 15 27.49 -19.49 24.93
C CYS A 15 26.80 -18.13 24.93
N GLU A 16 27.34 -17.20 24.15
CA GLU A 16 26.72 -15.92 23.86
C GLU A 16 25.38 -16.20 23.19
N GLU A 17 24.31 -15.87 23.90
CA GLU A 17 22.93 -16.03 23.48
C GLU A 17 22.66 -15.09 22.30
N THR A 18 23.12 -15.47 21.11
CA THR A 18 22.73 -14.80 19.88
C THR A 18 21.26 -15.14 19.66
N LEU A 19 20.39 -14.19 20.04
CA LEU A 19 19.00 -14.12 19.64
C LEU A 19 18.90 -14.29 18.11
N GLU A 20 18.79 -15.53 17.66
CA GLU A 20 18.53 -15.88 16.28
C GLU A 20 17.12 -15.42 15.94
N GLN A 21 17.02 -14.23 15.36
CA GLN A 21 15.77 -13.77 14.80
C GLN A 21 15.48 -14.65 13.57
N LYS A 22 14.36 -15.37 13.63
CA LYS A 22 13.85 -16.20 12.53
C LYS A 22 12.77 -15.42 11.78
N ASN A 23 12.73 -15.55 10.45
CA ASN A 23 11.63 -14.98 9.65
C ASN A 23 10.34 -15.83 9.79
N ASP A 24 9.24 -15.41 9.16
CA ASP A 24 7.94 -16.14 9.16
C ASP A 24 8.04 -17.58 8.62
N GLU A 25 9.16 -17.95 7.97
CA GLU A 25 9.46 -19.29 7.47
C GLU A 25 10.53 -20.04 8.31
N GLY A 26 10.83 -19.54 9.52
CA GLY A 26 11.74 -20.21 10.47
C GLY A 26 13.23 -20.10 10.14
N ARG A 27 13.62 -19.31 9.13
CA ARG A 27 15.01 -19.16 8.67
C ARG A 27 15.75 -18.09 9.48
N CYS A 28 16.95 -18.40 9.96
CA CYS A 28 17.82 -17.44 10.63
C CYS A 28 18.22 -16.31 9.66
N ILE A 29 17.87 -15.09 9.99
CA ILE A 29 18.21 -13.91 9.18
C ILE A 29 19.52 -13.28 9.66
N SER A 30 20.31 -12.76 8.70
CA SER A 30 21.57 -12.10 9.04
C SER A 30 21.33 -10.82 9.86
N LYS A 31 22.31 -10.41 10.68
CA LYS A 31 22.25 -9.12 11.43
C LYS A 31 21.95 -7.91 10.54
N ASN A 32 22.33 -7.95 9.26
CA ASN A 32 22.05 -6.88 8.28
C ASN A 32 20.61 -6.92 7.77
N GLU A 33 20.08 -8.12 7.54
CA GLU A 33 18.70 -8.33 7.12
C GLU A 33 17.71 -7.94 8.22
N ALA A 34 17.97 -8.36 9.46
CA ALA A 34 17.20 -7.95 10.64
C ALA A 34 17.16 -6.41 10.79
N ARG A 35 18.31 -5.75 10.67
CA ARG A 35 18.41 -4.28 10.69
C ARG A 35 17.59 -3.62 9.58
N ARG A 36 17.58 -4.20 8.37
CA ARG A 36 16.79 -3.70 7.23
C ARG A 36 15.29 -3.84 7.47
N VAL A 37 14.84 -5.00 7.96
CA VAL A 37 13.43 -5.25 8.31
C VAL A 37 12.96 -4.27 9.37
N HIS A 38 13.68 -4.16 10.49
CA HIS A 38 13.35 -3.24 11.58
C HIS A 38 13.31 -1.77 11.12
N ARG A 39 14.28 -1.34 10.30
CA ARG A 39 14.28 0.00 9.71
C ARG A 39 13.06 0.24 8.82
N TYR A 40 12.70 -0.76 8.01
CA TYR A 40 11.52 -0.68 7.15
C TYR A 40 10.23 -0.56 7.96
N GLU A 41 10.05 -1.40 8.98
CA GLU A 41 8.91 -1.34 9.90
C GLU A 41 8.81 0.04 10.58
N LYS A 42 9.93 0.57 11.09
CA LYS A 42 10.01 1.91 11.68
C LYS A 42 9.60 3.00 10.70
N ILE A 43 10.02 2.89 9.42
CA ILE A 43 9.61 3.84 8.37
C ILE A 43 8.10 3.73 8.08
N ILE A 44 7.55 2.52 7.98
CA ILE A 44 6.12 2.31 7.76
C ILE A 44 5.30 2.84 8.94
N ALA A 45 5.69 2.53 10.17
CA ALA A 45 5.08 3.05 11.39
C ALA A 45 5.16 4.59 11.45
N GLY A 46 6.32 5.17 11.17
CA GLY A 46 6.51 6.63 11.12
C GLY A 46 5.65 7.31 10.05
N ARG A 47 5.52 6.70 8.86
CA ARG A 47 4.60 7.18 7.81
C ARG A 47 3.14 7.11 8.25
N ARG A 48 2.72 6.04 8.93
CA ARG A 48 1.37 5.90 9.50
C ARG A 48 1.11 6.95 10.59
N ALA A 49 2.06 7.15 11.51
CA ALA A 49 1.97 8.16 12.56
C ALA A 49 1.88 9.58 11.99
N LYS A 50 2.74 9.96 11.04
CA LYS A 50 2.67 11.26 10.36
C LYS A 50 1.32 11.49 9.66
N ARG A 51 0.72 10.46 9.06
CA ARG A 51 -0.62 10.56 8.45
C ARG A 51 -1.70 10.77 9.51
N LYS A 52 -1.65 10.05 10.64
CA LYS A 52 -2.58 10.21 11.77
C LYS A 52 -2.48 11.62 12.35
N GLU A 53 -1.26 12.13 12.50
CA GLU A 53 -1.01 13.48 13.00
C GLU A 53 -1.54 14.55 12.05
N LYS A 54 -1.24 14.47 10.75
CA LYS A 54 -1.84 15.38 9.75
C LYS A 54 -3.37 15.36 9.77
N LYS A 55 -3.99 14.19 9.99
CA LYS A 55 -5.44 14.05 10.13
C LYS A 55 -5.95 14.74 11.41
N ARG A 56 -5.25 14.58 12.53
CA ARG A 56 -5.56 15.24 13.80
C ARG A 56 -5.48 16.76 13.66
N ASN A 57 -4.39 17.27 13.07
CA ASN A 57 -4.18 18.72 12.89
C ASN A 57 -5.22 19.32 11.94
N ARG A 58 -5.61 18.60 10.88
CA ARG A 58 -6.73 19.03 10.02
C ARG A 58 -8.06 19.07 10.79
N LYS A 59 -8.30 18.12 11.68
CA LYS A 59 -9.52 18.09 12.51
C LYS A 59 -9.51 19.22 13.55
N ALA A 60 -8.37 19.50 14.18
CA ALA A 60 -8.20 20.61 15.12
C ALA A 60 -8.43 21.95 14.43
N ARG A 61 -7.78 22.22 13.29
CA ARG A 61 -8.00 23.44 12.49
C ARG A 61 -9.46 23.63 12.08
N LEU A 62 -10.15 22.54 11.77
CA LEU A 62 -11.57 22.58 11.46
C LEU A 62 -12.43 22.85 12.70
N ALA A 63 -12.05 22.33 13.87
CA ALA A 63 -12.74 22.59 15.14
C ALA A 63 -12.53 24.04 15.62
N GLU A 64 -11.34 24.60 15.42
CA GLU A 64 -11.03 26.01 15.71
C GLU A 64 -11.84 26.95 14.81
N SER A 65 -11.94 26.66 13.51
CA SER A 65 -12.85 27.39 12.59
C SER A 65 -14.31 27.36 13.08
N LYS A 66 -14.77 26.18 13.55
CA LYS A 66 -16.14 25.98 14.06
C LYS A 66 -16.48 26.81 15.29
N LEU A 67 -15.52 26.99 16.20
CA LEU A 67 -15.72 27.80 17.41
C LEU A 67 -15.91 29.29 17.09
N PHE A 68 -15.36 29.78 15.97
CA PHE A 68 -15.44 31.19 15.57
C PHE A 68 -16.74 31.55 14.79
N ASN A 69 -17.38 30.59 14.10
CA ASN A 69 -18.52 30.84 13.19
C ASN A 69 -19.79 30.02 13.55
N GLY A 70 -20.08 29.85 14.84
CA GLY A 70 -20.97 28.85 15.45
C GLY A 70 -22.38 28.61 14.88
N SER A 71 -22.91 29.44 13.97
CA SER A 71 -24.25 29.26 13.37
C SER A 71 -24.23 29.05 11.84
N ARG A 72 -23.22 29.54 11.12
CA ARG A 72 -23.11 29.41 9.64
C ARG A 72 -22.39 28.12 9.20
N GLU A 73 -21.69 27.46 10.12
CA GLU A 73 -20.82 26.33 9.80
C GLU A 73 -21.48 24.94 9.76
N ASN A 74 -22.61 24.70 10.44
CA ASN A 74 -23.31 23.42 10.27
C ASN A 74 -23.84 23.30 8.84
N ALA A 75 -24.52 24.34 8.35
CA ALA A 75 -24.92 24.46 6.95
C ALA A 75 -23.71 24.38 6.00
N HIS A 76 -22.61 25.10 6.25
CA HIS A 76 -21.42 25.04 5.40
C HIS A 76 -20.74 23.66 5.42
N SER A 77 -20.67 22.99 6.57
CA SER A 77 -20.05 21.67 6.70
C SER A 77 -20.91 20.57 6.07
N ASP A 78 -22.24 20.70 6.14
CA ASP A 78 -23.19 19.85 5.44
C ASP A 78 -23.14 20.11 3.94
N VAL A 79 -23.11 21.36 3.49
CA VAL A 79 -22.91 21.74 2.08
C VAL A 79 -21.59 21.19 1.55
N VAL A 80 -20.49 21.27 2.29
CA VAL A 80 -19.17 20.72 1.90
C VAL A 80 -19.16 19.19 1.90
N ARG A 81 -19.95 18.55 2.76
CA ARG A 81 -20.09 17.08 2.80
C ARG A 81 -20.96 16.59 1.65
N LEU A 82 -22.08 17.27 1.41
CA LEU A 82 -22.99 17.04 0.29
C LEU A 82 -22.25 17.25 -1.03
N SER A 83 -21.47 18.33 -1.18
CA SER A 83 -20.71 18.59 -2.40
C SER A 83 -19.69 17.50 -2.72
N LYS A 84 -18.96 16.98 -1.72
CA LYS A 84 -18.04 15.85 -1.91
C LYS A 84 -18.74 14.54 -2.26
N ARG A 85 -19.91 14.31 -1.67
CA ARG A 85 -20.73 13.14 -1.99
C ARG A 85 -21.23 13.22 -3.44
N LEU A 86 -21.79 14.37 -3.82
CA LEU A 86 -22.23 14.66 -5.18
C LEU A 86 -21.09 14.56 -6.18
N GLU A 87 -19.89 15.06 -5.86
CA GLU A 87 -18.70 14.93 -6.72
C GLU A 87 -18.30 13.46 -6.89
N LYS A 88 -18.33 12.68 -5.80
CA LYS A 88 -18.02 11.24 -5.87
C LYS A 88 -19.05 10.49 -6.74
N GLU A 89 -20.33 10.79 -6.56
CA GLU A 89 -21.43 10.21 -7.34
C GLU A 89 -21.32 10.61 -8.81
N ALA A 90 -21.00 11.87 -9.12
CA ALA A 90 -20.77 12.33 -10.48
C ALA A 90 -19.58 11.62 -11.15
N ILE A 91 -18.47 11.45 -10.43
CA ILE A 91 -17.31 10.69 -10.93
C ILE A 91 -17.67 9.23 -11.18
N GLN A 92 -18.42 8.61 -10.26
CA GLN A 92 -18.86 7.22 -10.38
C GLN A 92 -19.79 7.05 -11.59
N LYS A 93 -20.76 7.95 -11.76
CA LYS A 93 -21.66 7.97 -12.91
C LYS A 93 -20.88 8.07 -14.22
N ARG A 94 -19.96 9.04 -14.32
CA ARG A 94 -19.10 9.23 -15.51
C ARG A 94 -18.26 7.99 -15.83
N LEU A 95 -17.68 7.34 -14.83
CA LEU A 95 -16.93 6.09 -15.02
C LEU A 95 -17.81 4.93 -15.45
N LEU A 96 -19.05 4.86 -14.96
CA LEU A 96 -20.02 3.83 -15.34
C LEU A 96 -20.48 4.03 -16.79
N GLU A 97 -20.79 5.26 -17.19
CA GLU A 97 -21.17 5.62 -18.56
C GLU A 97 -20.06 5.33 -19.57
N ALA A 98 -18.80 5.53 -19.18
CA ALA A 98 -17.67 5.21 -20.02
C ALA A 98 -17.53 3.70 -20.30
N ARG A 99 -18.05 2.85 -19.42
CA ARG A 99 -18.03 1.39 -19.58
C ARG A 99 -18.95 1.00 -20.73
N GLY A 100 -18.38 0.41 -21.78
CA GLY A 100 -19.13 -0.03 -22.97
C GLY A 100 -19.33 1.07 -24.03
N THR A 101 -19.24 2.34 -23.67
CA THR A 101 -19.35 3.46 -24.62
C THR A 101 -17.99 3.92 -25.15
N THR A 102 -16.97 3.88 -24.31
CA THR A 102 -15.62 4.37 -24.66
C THR A 102 -14.70 3.23 -25.08
N PRO A 103 -13.62 3.52 -25.84
CA PRO A 103 -12.60 2.54 -26.15
C PRO A 103 -12.06 1.85 -24.89
N ARG A 104 -11.82 0.55 -25.01
CA ARG A 104 -11.23 -0.26 -23.95
C ARG A 104 -9.71 -0.20 -24.02
N VAL A 105 -9.08 0.12 -22.88
CA VAL A 105 -7.63 0.03 -22.71
C VAL A 105 -7.34 -1.24 -21.93
N CYS A 106 -6.82 -2.25 -22.65
CA CYS A 106 -6.41 -3.53 -22.07
C CYS A 106 -4.96 -3.44 -21.59
N ILE A 107 -4.75 -3.65 -20.30
CA ILE A 107 -3.41 -3.77 -19.71
C ILE A 107 -3.13 -5.25 -19.52
N ASP A 108 -2.13 -5.74 -20.24
CA ASP A 108 -1.69 -7.12 -20.12
C ASP A 108 -0.80 -7.34 -18.90
N LEU A 109 -1.26 -8.20 -18.00
CA LEU A 109 -0.58 -8.58 -16.76
C LEU A 109 -0.16 -10.06 -16.79
N GLY A 110 -0.13 -10.71 -17.95
CA GLY A 110 0.27 -12.11 -18.10
C GLY A 110 1.71 -12.43 -17.72
N LEU A 111 2.59 -11.41 -17.66
CA LEU A 111 4.01 -11.57 -17.34
C LEU A 111 4.35 -11.25 -15.87
N THR A 112 3.35 -11.05 -15.00
CA THR A 112 3.61 -10.65 -13.62
C THR A 112 4.33 -11.70 -12.80
N ASP A 113 4.23 -12.99 -13.18
CA ASP A 113 4.90 -14.07 -12.45
C ASP A 113 6.40 -14.09 -12.69
N LEU A 114 6.88 -13.48 -13.79
CA LEU A 114 8.30 -13.29 -14.07
C LEU A 114 8.90 -12.08 -13.33
N MET A 115 8.07 -11.28 -12.65
CA MET A 115 8.52 -10.08 -11.96
C MET A 115 8.91 -10.35 -10.51
N ASN A 116 9.99 -9.69 -10.07
CA ASN A 116 10.37 -9.68 -8.67
C ASN A 116 9.49 -8.71 -7.85
N ASP A 117 9.59 -8.77 -6.51
CA ASP A 117 8.74 -7.95 -5.63
C ASP A 117 8.94 -6.44 -5.81
N LYS A 118 10.12 -5.98 -6.22
CA LYS A 118 10.37 -4.54 -6.46
C LYS A 118 9.65 -4.08 -7.72
N GLU A 119 9.64 -4.90 -8.77
CA GLU A 119 8.93 -4.66 -10.02
C GLU A 119 7.42 -4.67 -9.79
N LEU A 120 6.88 -5.69 -9.13
CA LEU A 120 5.46 -5.74 -8.76
C LEU A 120 5.07 -4.53 -7.88
N ASN A 121 5.98 -4.07 -7.02
CA ASN A 121 5.76 -2.85 -6.23
C ASN A 121 5.67 -1.58 -7.09
N LYS A 122 6.49 -1.49 -8.14
CA LYS A 122 6.43 -0.37 -9.09
C LYS A 122 5.17 -0.47 -9.96
N LEU A 123 4.84 -1.65 -10.46
CA LEU A 123 3.68 -1.92 -11.28
C LEU A 123 2.36 -1.60 -10.55
N SER A 124 2.18 -2.10 -9.31
CA SER A 124 1.03 -1.73 -8.47
C SER A 124 0.89 -0.21 -8.29
N SER A 125 2.01 0.51 -8.20
CA SER A 125 2.01 1.97 -8.10
C SER A 125 1.66 2.64 -9.43
N GLN A 126 2.07 2.07 -10.56
CA GLN A 126 1.69 2.52 -11.90
C GLN A 126 0.18 2.33 -12.13
N LEU A 127 -0.38 1.15 -11.81
CA LEU A 127 -1.82 0.88 -11.92
C LEU A 127 -2.66 1.85 -11.07
N ARG A 128 -2.21 2.15 -9.85
CA ARG A 128 -2.85 3.15 -8.98
C ARG A 128 -2.87 4.54 -9.63
N ARG A 129 -1.76 4.97 -10.25
CA ARG A 129 -1.68 6.26 -10.94
C ARG A 129 -2.51 6.28 -12.21
N LEU A 130 -2.49 5.19 -12.99
CA LEU A 130 -3.32 5.02 -14.18
C LEU A 130 -4.79 5.21 -13.85
N TYR A 131 -5.31 4.46 -12.88
CA TYR A 131 -6.70 4.61 -12.45
C TYR A 131 -6.99 6.00 -11.89
N GLY A 132 -6.07 6.56 -11.10
CA GLY A 132 -6.18 7.92 -10.58
C GLY A 132 -6.31 8.97 -11.68
N SER A 133 -5.47 8.90 -12.72
CA SER A 133 -5.53 9.81 -13.86
C SER A 133 -6.84 9.63 -14.64
N ASN A 134 -7.22 8.39 -14.94
CA ASN A 134 -8.47 8.09 -15.64
C ASN A 134 -9.71 8.58 -14.87
N ARG A 135 -9.75 8.36 -13.55
CA ARG A 135 -10.84 8.81 -12.67
C ARG A 135 -11.08 10.32 -12.72
N HIS A 136 -10.02 11.11 -12.87
CA HIS A 136 -10.11 12.57 -12.93
C HIS A 136 -10.16 13.12 -14.37
N SER A 137 -10.03 12.27 -15.40
CA SER A 137 -10.20 12.67 -16.79
C SER A 137 -11.62 13.16 -17.06
N SER A 138 -11.77 14.19 -17.88
CA SER A 138 -13.07 14.65 -18.37
C SER A 138 -13.77 13.59 -19.22
N LYS A 139 -12.98 12.78 -19.95
CA LYS A 139 -13.42 11.66 -20.78
C LYS A 139 -12.68 10.40 -20.32
N PRO A 140 -13.16 9.69 -19.28
CA PRO A 140 -12.50 8.47 -18.84
C PRO A 140 -12.66 7.36 -19.88
N LEU A 141 -11.66 6.49 -19.96
CA LEU A 141 -11.69 5.28 -20.77
C LEU A 141 -12.10 4.07 -19.94
N HIS A 142 -12.57 3.01 -20.61
CA HIS A 142 -12.84 1.73 -19.96
C HIS A 142 -11.53 0.96 -19.76
N LEU A 143 -11.00 0.95 -18.54
CA LEU A 143 -9.82 0.17 -18.19
C LEU A 143 -10.17 -1.31 -18.01
N TYR A 144 -9.34 -2.17 -18.61
CA TYR A 144 -9.48 -3.62 -18.56
C TYR A 144 -8.14 -4.26 -18.21
N PHE A 145 -8.09 -5.12 -17.18
CA PHE A 145 -6.88 -5.86 -16.81
C PHE A 145 -7.00 -7.33 -17.24
N THR A 146 -6.10 -7.80 -18.11
CA THR A 146 -6.04 -9.22 -18.49
C THR A 146 -5.10 -9.96 -17.56
N ASN A 147 -5.31 -11.28 -17.39
CA ASN A 147 -4.49 -12.13 -16.53
C ASN A 147 -4.40 -11.61 -15.08
N PHE A 148 -5.52 -11.06 -14.59
CA PHE A 148 -5.58 -10.41 -13.29
C PHE A 148 -6.63 -11.07 -12.42
N ALA A 149 -6.17 -11.84 -11.42
CA ALA A 149 -7.02 -12.60 -10.53
C ALA A 149 -6.79 -12.22 -9.06
N PRO A 150 -7.81 -12.30 -8.19
CA PRO A 150 -7.63 -12.09 -6.74
C PRO A 150 -6.57 -12.98 -6.09
N SER A 151 -6.30 -14.14 -6.69
CA SER A 151 -5.27 -15.09 -6.25
C SER A 151 -3.84 -14.61 -6.53
N CYS A 152 -3.62 -13.78 -7.56
CA CYS A 152 -2.28 -13.45 -8.02
C CYS A 152 -1.52 -12.50 -7.06
N ARG A 153 -0.18 -12.56 -7.10
CA ARG A 153 0.70 -11.75 -6.23
C ARG A 153 0.45 -10.26 -6.42
N LEU A 154 0.28 -9.80 -7.66
CA LEU A 154 0.05 -8.40 -7.97
C LEU A 154 -1.25 -7.86 -7.34
N TYR A 155 -2.34 -8.63 -7.36
CA TYR A 155 -3.62 -8.23 -6.77
C TYR A 155 -3.47 -7.97 -5.27
N ARG A 156 -2.87 -8.94 -4.55
CA ARG A 156 -2.61 -8.82 -3.10
C ARG A 156 -1.80 -7.56 -2.80
N MET A 157 -0.75 -7.30 -3.59
CA MET A 157 0.06 -6.09 -3.46
C MET A 157 -0.72 -4.79 -3.70
N CYS A 158 -1.61 -4.76 -4.71
CA CYS A 158 -2.46 -3.60 -4.97
C CYS A 158 -3.39 -3.30 -3.79
N VAL A 159 -4.04 -4.32 -3.22
CA VAL A 159 -4.94 -4.18 -2.07
C VAL A 159 -4.18 -3.73 -0.82
N MET A 160 -3.03 -4.34 -0.51
CA MET A 160 -2.22 -3.96 0.66
C MET A 160 -1.75 -2.51 0.60
N LYS A 161 -1.41 -2.00 -0.59
CA LYS A 161 -0.91 -0.64 -0.77
C LYS A 161 -2.02 0.41 -0.84
N ASN A 162 -3.22 0.00 -1.23
CA ASN A 162 -4.35 0.87 -1.41
C ASN A 162 -5.65 0.15 -1.03
N GLU A 163 -6.15 0.42 0.18
CA GLU A 163 -7.44 -0.10 0.66
C GLU A 163 -8.59 0.19 -0.31
N GLY A 164 -8.53 1.33 -1.01
CA GLY A 164 -9.53 1.73 -2.00
C GLY A 164 -9.44 0.98 -3.33
N PHE A 165 -8.45 0.10 -3.53
CA PHE A 165 -8.28 -0.67 -4.76
C PHE A 165 -9.49 -1.56 -5.07
N ARG A 166 -10.10 -2.15 -4.03
CA ARG A 166 -11.32 -2.97 -4.17
C ARG A 166 -12.51 -2.20 -4.74
N ASN A 167 -12.48 -0.87 -4.64
CA ASN A 167 -13.53 0.01 -5.14
C ASN A 167 -13.21 0.57 -6.54
N TYR A 168 -12.20 0.05 -7.23
CA TYR A 168 -11.86 0.50 -8.57
C TYR A 168 -12.90 0.02 -9.57
N MET A 169 -13.42 0.94 -10.38
CA MET A 169 -14.33 0.64 -11.49
C MET A 169 -13.51 0.22 -12.71
N VAL A 170 -12.93 -0.96 -12.63
CA VAL A 170 -12.14 -1.58 -13.70
C VAL A 170 -12.73 -2.95 -13.98
N SER A 171 -12.67 -3.40 -15.24
CA SER A 171 -13.02 -4.78 -15.57
C SER A 171 -11.75 -5.61 -15.60
N TRP A 172 -11.86 -6.89 -15.27
CA TRP A 172 -10.73 -7.81 -15.41
C TRP A 172 -11.23 -9.21 -15.76
N LYS A 173 -10.34 -9.98 -16.40
CA LYS A 173 -10.55 -11.40 -16.65
C LYS A 173 -9.49 -12.19 -15.90
N THR A 174 -9.97 -13.24 -15.24
CA THR A 174 -9.14 -14.35 -14.78
C THR A 174 -8.87 -15.26 -15.97
N SER A 175 -7.60 -15.55 -16.22
CA SER A 175 -7.19 -16.52 -17.24
C SER A 175 -7.61 -17.93 -16.85
#